data_AF-F0GG54-F1
#
_entry.id   AF-F0GG54-F1
#
_cell.length_a   1.000
_cell.length_b   1.000
_cell.length_c   1.000
_cell.angle_alpha   90.00
_cell.angle_beta   90.00
_cell.angle_gamma   90.00
#
_symmetry.space_group_name_H-M   'P 1'
#
loop_
_entity.id
_entity.type
_entity.pdbx_description
1 polymer ?
#
loop_
_entity_poly.entity_id
_entity_poly.type
_entity_poly.pdbx_seq_one_letter_code
_entity_poly.pdbx_strand_id
1 'polypeptide(L)'
;MTESDLPSDDTRIHEDGLWRDNGWTARIIKNEDDDGWAVEMIKDGEAEPALVGPWTMGRDKKNPKPMDANAFRTLVKTATEVLMRHEQQRRAMLHKQVTVWAGE
;
A
#
# COMPACT_ATOMS: atom_id res chain seq x y z
N MET A 1 -15.83 15.09 -20.31
CA MET A 1 -15.27 13.95 -21.07
C MET A 1 -13.80 13.90 -20.72
N THR A 2 -13.47 13.29 -19.58
CA THR A 2 -12.86 11.94 -19.46
C THR A 2 -11.39 11.93 -19.91
N GLU A 3 -10.52 12.51 -19.07
CA GLU A 3 -9.08 12.20 -19.05
C GLU A 3 -8.87 10.86 -18.34
N SER A 4 -9.36 9.79 -18.96
CA SER A 4 -9.15 8.40 -18.54
C SER A 4 -8.56 7.64 -19.72
N ASP A 5 -7.36 8.01 -20.13
CA ASP A 5 -6.53 7.22 -21.03
C ASP A 5 -5.07 7.58 -20.77
N LEU A 6 -4.46 6.88 -19.81
CA LEU A 6 -3.02 6.71 -19.78
C LEU A 6 -2.77 5.21 -19.65
N PRO A 7 -1.88 4.63 -20.47
CA PRO A 7 -1.79 3.20 -20.67
C PRO A 7 -1.51 2.51 -19.34
N SER A 8 -2.43 1.62 -18.94
CA SER A 8 -2.18 0.61 -17.91
C SER A 8 -0.99 -0.23 -18.38
N ASP A 9 0.21 0.19 -17.97
CA ASP A 9 1.39 -0.21 -18.71
C ASP A 9 1.74 -1.71 -18.63
N ASP A 10 1.07 -2.62 -17.89
CA ASP A 10 1.31 -4.09 -17.82
C ASP A 10 2.78 -4.62 -17.82
N THR A 11 3.79 -3.75 -17.83
CA THR A 11 5.18 -4.13 -17.96
C THR A 11 5.61 -4.59 -16.58
N ARG A 12 6.03 -5.85 -16.48
CA ARG A 12 6.60 -6.38 -15.24
C ARG A 12 7.88 -5.63 -14.94
N ILE A 13 7.90 -4.85 -13.86
CA ILE A 13 9.02 -4.00 -13.46
C ILE A 13 9.60 -4.56 -12.17
N HIS A 14 10.93 -4.67 -12.10
CA HIS A 14 11.66 -5.17 -10.94
C HIS A 14 12.84 -4.24 -10.64
N GLU A 15 12.54 -3.03 -10.17
CA GLU A 15 13.53 -2.02 -9.80
C GLU A 15 13.64 -1.89 -8.27
N ASP A 16 14.75 -1.36 -7.77
CA ASP A 16 15.01 -1.29 -6.32
C ASP A 16 13.91 -0.54 -5.54
N GLY A 17 13.28 0.46 -6.16
CA GLY A 17 12.20 1.28 -5.59
C GLY A 17 10.83 1.14 -6.24
N LEU A 18 10.70 0.35 -7.31
CA LEU A 18 9.46 0.16 -8.05
C LEU A 18 9.35 -1.30 -8.48
N TRP A 19 8.35 -2.01 -7.97
CA TRP A 19 8.01 -3.35 -8.44
C TRP A 19 6.63 -3.35 -9.04
N ARG A 20 6.48 -4.00 -10.18
CA ARG A 20 5.19 -4.25 -10.80
C ARG A 20 5.13 -5.70 -11.23
N ASP A 21 4.24 -6.46 -10.62
CA ASP A 21 4.05 -7.86 -10.96
C ASP A 21 2.64 -8.33 -10.58
N ASN A 22 2.13 -9.30 -11.32
CA ASN A 22 0.90 -10.01 -10.99
C ASN A 22 -0.35 -9.12 -10.75
N GLY A 23 -0.43 -7.98 -11.44
CA GLY A 23 -1.51 -6.98 -11.28
C GLY A 23 -1.36 -6.07 -10.06
N TRP A 24 -0.17 -6.00 -9.47
CA TRP A 24 0.16 -5.15 -8.34
C TRP A 24 1.40 -4.32 -8.63
N THR A 25 1.39 -3.08 -8.14
CA THR A 25 2.50 -2.13 -8.23
C THR A 25 2.89 -1.71 -6.82
N ALA A 26 4.11 -2.03 -6.41
CA ALA A 26 4.72 -1.60 -5.16
C ALA A 26 5.70 -0.45 -5.43
N ARG A 27 5.48 0.70 -4.80
CA ARG A 27 6.34 1.89 -4.90
C ARG A 27 6.95 2.20 -3.57
N ILE A 28 8.26 2.36 -3.51
CA ILE A 28 8.93 2.82 -2.30
C ILE A 28 9.04 4.34 -2.36
N ILE A 29 8.37 5.00 -1.42
CA ILE A 29 8.37 6.46 -1.27
C ILE A 29 9.07 6.85 0.02
N LYS A 30 9.61 8.06 0.07
CA LYS A 30 10.16 8.62 1.30
C LYS A 30 9.01 9.18 2.13
N ASN A 31 8.89 8.76 3.39
CA ASN A 31 7.95 9.35 4.32
C ASN A 31 8.57 10.60 4.94
N GLU A 32 7.99 11.77 4.68
CA GLU A 32 8.47 13.04 5.22
C GLU A 32 8.19 13.19 6.73
N ASP A 33 7.25 12.44 7.29
CA ASP A 33 6.81 12.56 8.69
C ASP A 33 7.64 11.71 9.67
N ASP A 34 8.19 10.58 9.22
CA ASP A 34 8.73 9.52 10.10
C ASP A 34 10.22 9.17 9.84
N ASP A 35 10.98 10.06 9.17
CA ASP A 35 12.40 9.87 8.79
C ASP A 35 12.68 8.45 8.20
N GLY A 36 11.73 7.97 7.39
CA GLY A 36 11.66 6.58 6.97
C GLY A 36 11.24 6.41 5.51
N TRP A 37 11.26 5.18 5.02
CA TRP A 37 10.65 4.84 3.75
C TRP A 37 9.26 4.25 4.01
N ALA A 38 8.34 4.44 3.08
CA ALA A 38 7.06 3.78 3.04
C ALA A 38 6.95 3.03 1.72
N VAL A 39 6.18 1.94 1.72
CA VAL A 39 5.83 1.21 0.51
C VAL A 39 4.34 1.40 0.25
N GLU A 40 4.02 1.83 -0.97
CA GLU A 40 2.68 1.97 -1.48
C GLU A 40 2.38 0.79 -2.39
N MET A 41 1.34 0.02 -2.05
CA MET A 41 0.82 -1.08 -2.84
C MET A 41 -0.41 -0.61 -3.59
N ILE A 42 -0.34 -0.59 -4.91
CA ILE A 42 -1.41 -0.17 -5.82
C ILE A 42 -1.84 -1.40 -6.63
N LYS A 43 -3.14 -1.64 -6.72
CA LYS A 43 -3.68 -2.71 -7.54
C LYS A 43 -3.91 -2.19 -8.97
N ASP A 44 -3.56 -2.97 -9.98
CA ASP A 44 -3.81 -2.62 -11.37
C ASP A 44 -5.32 -2.40 -11.60
N GLY A 45 -5.66 -1.26 -12.21
CA GLY A 45 -7.04 -0.79 -12.39
C GLY A 45 -7.60 0.10 -11.27
N GLU A 46 -6.92 0.22 -10.12
CA GLU A 46 -7.31 1.13 -9.04
C GLU A 46 -6.45 2.40 -9.05
N ALA A 47 -7.09 3.57 -8.89
CA ALA A 47 -6.39 4.85 -8.81
C ALA A 47 -5.80 5.12 -7.41
N GLU A 48 -6.29 4.45 -6.37
CA GLU A 48 -5.85 4.63 -4.99
C GLU A 48 -4.95 3.48 -4.52
N PRO A 49 -3.92 3.75 -3.69
CA PRO A 49 -3.11 2.71 -3.09
C PRO A 49 -3.96 1.89 -2.12
N ALA A 50 -3.99 0.58 -2.35
CA ALA A 50 -4.65 -0.40 -1.50
C ALA A 50 -4.07 -0.45 -0.08
N LEU A 51 -2.77 -0.19 0.05
CA LEU A 51 -2.05 -0.18 1.32
C LEU A 51 -0.84 0.75 1.20
N VAL A 52 -0.68 1.63 2.18
CA VAL A 52 0.57 2.36 2.41
C VAL A 52 1.09 1.95 3.78
N GLY A 53 2.30 1.41 3.82
CA GLY A 53 2.89 0.89 5.06
C GLY A 53 4.35 1.33 5.22
N PRO A 54 4.87 1.37 6.45
CA PRO A 54 6.27 1.66 6.69
C PRO A 54 7.15 0.58 6.01
N TRP A 55 8.14 1.03 5.25
CA TRP A 55 9.14 0.18 4.61
C TRP A 55 10.47 0.27 5.32
N THR A 56 11.15 -0.85 5.45
CA THR A 56 12.43 -0.89 6.15
C THR A 56 13.51 -0.21 5.31
N MET A 57 14.11 0.84 5.88
CA MET A 57 15.31 1.48 5.34
C MET A 57 16.43 0.45 5.22
N GLY A 58 17.12 0.40 4.08
CA GLY A 58 18.21 -0.52 3.84
C GLY A 58 19.37 -0.29 4.81
N ARG A 59 20.23 -1.31 4.95
CA ARG A 59 21.39 -1.29 5.87
C ARG A 59 22.31 -0.08 5.68
N ASP A 60 22.31 0.49 4.48
CA ASP A 60 23.12 1.66 4.11
C ASP A 60 22.56 3.00 4.64
N LYS A 61 21.39 2.99 5.31
CA LYS A 61 20.67 4.18 5.81
C LYS A 61 20.35 5.26 4.76
N LYS A 62 20.74 5.06 3.50
CA LYS A 62 20.55 5.98 2.37
C LYS A 62 19.68 5.39 1.28
N ASN A 63 19.85 4.10 1.00
CA ASN A 63 19.02 3.39 0.04
C ASN A 63 17.93 2.58 0.76
N PRO A 64 16.69 2.56 0.25
CA PRO A 64 15.67 1.65 0.75
C PRO A 64 16.18 0.22 0.66
N LYS A 65 15.69 -0.68 1.52
CA LYS A 65 16.03 -2.09 1.37
C LYS A 65 15.52 -2.53 -0.01
N PRO A 66 16.38 -3.15 -0.87
CA PRO A 66 15.96 -3.63 -2.17
C PRO A 66 14.76 -4.53 -1.97
N MET A 67 13.68 -4.22 -2.70
CA MET A 67 12.48 -5.03 -2.65
C MET A 67 12.77 -6.33 -3.39
N ASP A 68 12.75 -7.45 -2.65
CA ASP A 68 12.89 -8.78 -3.23
C ASP A 68 11.50 -9.37 -3.54
N ALA A 69 11.44 -10.33 -4.46
CA ALA A 69 10.21 -11.02 -4.84
C ALA A 69 9.43 -11.61 -3.65
N ASN A 70 10.12 -12.10 -2.62
CA ASN A 70 9.47 -12.63 -1.41
C ASN A 70 8.81 -11.51 -0.57
N ALA A 71 9.48 -10.36 -0.46
CA ALA A 71 8.96 -9.21 0.25
C ALA A 71 7.75 -8.61 -0.49
N PHE A 72 7.84 -8.49 -1.82
CA PHE A 72 6.71 -8.12 -2.67
C PHE A 72 5.51 -9.05 -2.50
N ARG A 73 5.70 -10.37 -2.56
CA ARG A 73 4.61 -11.35 -2.35
C ARG A 73 3.93 -11.21 -0.99
N THR A 74 4.71 -10.89 0.05
CA THR A 74 4.17 -10.65 1.39
C THR A 74 3.33 -9.37 1.40
N LEU A 75 3.82 -8.28 0.81
CA LEU A 75 3.09 -7.03 0.69
C LEU A 75 1.80 -7.19 -0.13
N VAL A 76 1.83 -7.93 -1.24
CA VAL A 76 0.62 -8.23 -2.04
C VAL A 76 -0.43 -8.93 -1.20
N LYS A 77 -0.02 -9.91 -0.38
CA LYS A 77 -0.92 -10.60 0.53
C LYS A 77 -1.50 -9.63 1.58
N THR A 78 -0.64 -8.84 2.23
CA THR A 78 -1.07 -7.86 3.23
C THR A 78 -1.98 -6.78 2.63
N ALA A 79 -1.67 -6.27 1.43
CA ALA A 79 -2.49 -5.28 0.73
C ALA A 79 -3.86 -5.86 0.37
N THR A 80 -3.91 -7.12 -0.07
CA THR A 80 -5.17 -7.84 -0.30
C THR A 80 -5.99 -7.95 0.99
N GLU A 81 -5.36 -8.32 2.10
CA GLU A 81 -6.00 -8.37 3.42
C GLU A 81 -6.46 -6.99 3.90
N VAL A 82 -5.69 -5.93 3.61
CA VAL A 82 -6.02 -4.55 3.96
C VAL A 82 -7.18 -4.03 3.13
N LEU A 83 -7.29 -4.35 1.84
CA LEU A 83 -8.48 -4.03 1.05
C LEU A 83 -9.74 -4.66 1.67
N MET A 84 -9.65 -5.93 2.07
CA MET A 84 -10.74 -6.62 2.77
C MET A 84 -11.03 -5.96 4.14
N ARG A 85 -10.01 -5.52 4.86
CA ARG A 85 -10.14 -4.84 6.16
C ARG A 85 -10.59 -3.40 6.04
N HIS A 86 -10.28 -2.70 4.96
CA HIS A 86 -10.67 -1.31 4.71
C HIS A 86 -12.18 -1.23 4.50
N GLU A 87 -12.78 -2.24 3.87
CA GLU A 87 -14.24 -2.41 3.84
C GLU A 87 -14.83 -2.54 5.26
N GLN A 88 -14.17 -3.31 6.13
CA GLN A 88 -14.58 -3.45 7.53
C GLN A 88 -14.36 -2.16 8.34
N GLN A 89 -13.27 -1.43 8.11
CA GLN A 89 -12.99 -0.16 8.78
C GLN A 89 -13.95 0.95 8.33
N ARG A 90 -14.36 0.98 7.05
CA ARG A 90 -15.40 1.90 6.56
C ARG A 90 -16.73 1.68 7.28
N ARG A 91 -17.09 0.41 7.54
CA ARG A 91 -18.24 0.06 8.39
C ARG A 91 -18.03 0.43 9.86
N ALA A 92 -16.82 0.27 10.39
CA ALA A 92 -16.49 0.66 11.77
C ALA A 92 -16.46 2.18 11.99
N MET A 93 -16.11 2.97 10.98
CA MET A 93 -16.17 4.44 11.03
C MET A 93 -17.60 4.97 10.96
N LEU A 94 -18.51 4.31 10.22
CA LEU A 94 -19.93 4.67 10.23
C LEU A 94 -20.65 4.28 11.54
N HIS A 95 -20.10 3.33 12.31
CA HIS A 95 -20.62 2.90 13.62
C HIS A 95 -19.83 3.44 14.82
N LYS A 96 -19.04 4.52 14.66
CA LYS A 96 -18.50 5.25 15.82
C LYS A 96 -19.40 6.38 16.33
N GLN A 97 -20.70 6.30 16.05
CA GLN A 97 -21.73 6.91 16.89
C GLN A 97 -22.51 5.79 17.58
N VAL A 98 -22.56 5.87 18.91
CA VAL A 98 -23.38 5.09 19.85
C VAL A 98 -22.82 3.73 20.26
N THR A 99 -22.08 3.72 21.38
CA THR A 99 -22.40 2.82 22.49
C THR A 99 -22.17 3.59 23.80
N VAL A 100 -23.25 4.13 24.34
CA VAL A 100 -23.43 4.59 25.71
C VAL A 100 -23.85 3.39 26.56
N TRP A 101 -23.15 3.12 27.65
CA TRP A 101 -23.61 2.53 28.94
C TRP A 101 -22.46 2.85 29.92
N ALA A 102 -22.53 3.74 30.92
CA ALA A 102 -23.46 3.97 32.04
C ALA A 102 -23.45 2.83 33.10
N GLY A 103 -22.93 3.13 34.29
CA GLY A 103 -23.05 2.36 35.57
C GLY A 103 -22.07 1.18 35.69
N GLU A 104 -21.40 0.92 36.82
CA GLU A 104 -21.60 1.31 38.23
C GLU A 104 -20.30 1.03 39.02
#